data_AF-A0A6L8BFK2-F1
#
_entry.id   AF-A0A6L8BFK2-F1
#
_cell.length_a   1.000
_cell.length_b   1.000
_cell.length_c   1.000
_cell.angle_alpha   90.00
_cell.angle_beta   90.00
_cell.angle_gamma   90.00
#
_symmetry.space_group_name_H-M   'P 1'
#
loop_
_entity.id
_entity.type
_entity.pdbx_description
1 polymer ?
#
loop_
_entity_poly.entity_id
_entity_poly.type
_entity_poly.pdbx_seq_one_letter_code
_entity_poly.pdbx_strand_id
1 'polypeptide(L)'
;MLTRREMLALQSMLAAGAFVGRPLELSGLFGSTASAQEPDWDAGELFHLLPTANHDRVLLKCSFQAPLPATPELHVDGRRIAGQRTDTAGRFWAFDVASLRPSTAYTFELRSGRGGALAEPWALTTFPAPDSEIDHVRIGFYHCAGGHELSAVTHGRRTTIAVRRALLSKLASLQPAAIVANGDHLYWDLYSPRFASIYAQSEEGLAYVGRFDRSQPIFGTPNEDFVLKGGVEQIAPLYRTMFRSTPVFFLQDDHDYFDNDDATDELFTFPPDHAMLALARSVQKLAYPEFLPDPYRPRGLPGSREDEGRPEISSNFGTLRYGKLLEILLYDNRRSATLHGPTAVHFDHSVESWLNARMADREVVHVVNAPGQPPGWTRGNWYEYYPDVVRDGQATVSEPKPYWPSGWLSQHDRIMQSIHRMPDRIPLVISGDIHKSAHGRILRVGDVEMTDNPVVTLLPGTPGTGVASMLSAAVYTSNHLDMANEWGPLPENGFMIADFYQDRVECTFYTWDSRTQSIDDIAALDPAYVTTLEPVA
;
A
#
# COMPACT_ATOMS: atom_id res chain seq x y z
N MET A 1 -25.98 -2.31 12.85
CA MET A 1 -26.00 -2.40 14.34
C MET A 1 -26.10 -3.86 14.73
N LEU A 2 -25.17 -4.38 15.53
CA LEU A 2 -25.25 -5.76 16.04
C LEU A 2 -26.43 -5.87 17.01
N THR A 3 -27.16 -6.97 16.89
CA THR A 3 -28.27 -7.30 17.76
C THR A 3 -27.75 -7.67 19.15
N ARG A 4 -28.59 -7.47 20.18
CA ARG A 4 -28.30 -7.84 21.57
C ARG A 4 -27.89 -9.32 21.73
N ARG A 5 -28.32 -10.18 20.81
CA ARG A 5 -27.99 -11.62 20.78
C ARG A 5 -26.55 -11.87 20.31
N GLU A 6 -26.05 -11.06 19.38
CA GLU A 6 -24.68 -11.13 18.87
C GLU A 6 -23.68 -10.57 19.90
N MET A 7 -24.05 -9.51 20.64
CA MET A 7 -23.24 -9.05 21.79
C MET A 7 -23.12 -10.11 22.89
N LEU A 8 -24.20 -10.82 23.19
CA LEU A 8 -24.19 -11.88 24.21
C LEU A 8 -23.39 -13.11 23.75
N ALA A 9 -23.40 -13.43 22.45
CA ALA A 9 -22.56 -14.50 21.90
C ALA A 9 -21.07 -14.15 22.01
N LEU A 10 -20.70 -12.90 21.69
CA LEU A 10 -19.33 -12.40 21.81
C LEU A 10 -18.83 -12.40 23.26
N GLN A 11 -19.68 -11.97 24.20
CA GLN A 11 -19.37 -12.02 25.64
C GLN A 11 -19.24 -13.44 26.19
N SER A 12 -20.04 -14.39 25.69
CA SER A 12 -19.96 -15.80 26.11
C SER A 12 -18.71 -16.51 25.58
N MET A 13 -18.17 -16.09 24.43
CA MET A 13 -16.92 -16.62 23.87
C MET A 13 -15.68 -16.15 24.64
N LEU A 14 -15.69 -14.91 25.14
CA LEU A 14 -14.60 -14.36 25.96
C LEU A 14 -14.55 -14.97 27.38
N ALA A 15 -15.70 -15.36 27.94
CA ALA A 15 -15.79 -15.89 29.29
C ALA A 15 -15.42 -17.39 29.43
N ALA A 16 -15.38 -18.16 28.33
CA ALA A 16 -15.31 -19.62 28.40
C ALA A 16 -13.90 -20.23 28.31
N GLY A 17 -12.83 -19.45 28.08
CA GLY A 17 -11.43 -19.94 28.17
C GLY A 17 -11.10 -21.18 27.33
N ALA A 18 -11.86 -21.48 26.27
CA ALA A 18 -11.75 -22.72 25.51
C ALA A 18 -10.91 -22.54 24.24
N PHE A 19 -9.64 -22.16 24.39
CA PHE A 19 -8.64 -22.20 23.32
C PHE A 19 -7.42 -23.03 23.73
N VAL A 20 -7.65 -24.29 24.13
CA VAL A 20 -6.60 -25.30 24.15
C VAL A 20 -6.95 -26.36 23.11
N GLY A 21 -6.25 -26.31 21.96
CA GLY A 21 -6.08 -27.48 21.09
C GLY A 21 -7.10 -27.73 19.98
N ARG A 22 -7.67 -26.71 19.33
CA ARG A 22 -8.39 -26.89 18.05
C ARG A 22 -7.66 -26.24 16.88
N PRO A 23 -7.58 -26.89 15.70
CA PRO A 23 -7.08 -26.25 14.50
C PRO A 23 -7.98 -25.05 14.15
N LEU A 24 -7.35 -23.92 13.84
CA LEU A 24 -8.04 -22.68 13.47
C LEU A 24 -8.89 -22.88 12.22
N GLU A 25 -10.21 -22.95 12.40
CA GLU A 25 -11.17 -22.70 11.32
C GLU A 25 -11.41 -21.20 11.22
N LEU A 26 -10.77 -20.56 10.23
CA LEU A 26 -10.96 -19.16 9.85
C LEU A 26 -12.45 -18.82 9.65
N SER A 27 -13.27 -19.79 9.22
CA SER A 27 -14.72 -19.68 9.07
C SER A 27 -15.49 -19.38 10.37
N GLY A 28 -14.96 -19.77 11.54
CA GLY A 28 -15.63 -19.57 12.83
C GLY A 28 -15.38 -18.20 13.48
N LEU A 29 -14.42 -17.43 12.96
CA LEU A 29 -13.98 -16.13 13.49
C LEU A 29 -14.49 -14.94 12.68
N PHE A 30 -14.87 -15.16 11.42
CA PHE A 30 -15.55 -14.18 10.59
C PHE A 30 -17.06 -14.36 10.78
N GLY A 31 -17.68 -13.48 11.58
CA GLY A 31 -19.14 -13.45 11.72
C GLY A 31 -19.79 -13.61 10.35
N SER A 32 -20.68 -14.60 10.23
CA SER A 32 -21.47 -14.95 9.06
C SER A 32 -20.81 -14.55 7.74
N THR A 33 -20.13 -15.50 7.09
CA THR A 33 -19.97 -15.54 5.62
C THR A 33 -20.81 -14.48 4.91
N ALA A 34 -20.23 -13.30 4.70
CA ALA A 34 -20.50 -12.63 3.45
C ALA A 34 -19.90 -13.57 2.43
N SER A 35 -20.76 -14.49 1.98
CA SER A 35 -20.73 -15.07 0.66
C SER A 35 -20.73 -13.90 -0.33
N ALA A 36 -19.61 -13.19 -0.40
CA ALA A 36 -19.12 -12.65 -1.64
C ALA A 36 -18.20 -13.75 -2.19
N GLN A 37 -18.81 -14.91 -2.49
CA GLN A 37 -18.42 -15.56 -3.73
C GLN A 37 -18.53 -14.43 -4.77
N GLU A 38 -17.43 -14.10 -5.45
CA GLU A 38 -17.61 -13.18 -6.56
C GLU A 38 -18.62 -13.84 -7.49
N PRO A 39 -19.74 -13.19 -7.80
CA PRO A 39 -20.93 -13.88 -8.32
C PRO A 39 -20.65 -14.66 -9.62
N ASP A 40 -19.54 -14.35 -10.29
CA ASP A 40 -19.14 -14.90 -11.59
C ASP A 40 -17.82 -15.71 -11.56
N TRP A 41 -17.27 -16.07 -10.39
CA TRP A 41 -16.04 -16.88 -10.33
C TRP A 41 -15.94 -17.75 -9.06
N ASP A 42 -15.67 -19.04 -9.23
CA ASP A 42 -15.53 -19.97 -8.10
C ASP A 42 -14.11 -19.97 -7.50
N ALA A 43 -13.98 -19.36 -6.32
CA ALA A 43 -12.73 -19.34 -5.57
C ALA A 43 -12.30 -20.70 -5.02
N GLY A 44 -13.19 -21.70 -4.97
CA GLY A 44 -12.87 -23.00 -4.40
C GLY A 44 -12.21 -22.92 -3.02
N GLU A 45 -11.00 -23.47 -2.91
CA GLU A 45 -10.21 -23.48 -1.66
C GLU A 45 -9.40 -22.20 -1.43
N LEU A 46 -9.27 -21.32 -2.44
CA LEU A 46 -8.55 -20.07 -2.31
C LEU A 46 -9.23 -19.14 -1.29
N PHE A 47 -8.40 -18.54 -0.44
CA PHE A 47 -8.82 -17.51 0.50
C PHE A 47 -8.43 -16.11 0.00
N HIS A 48 -7.18 -15.93 -0.46
CA HIS A 48 -6.76 -14.72 -1.14
C HIS A 48 -5.81 -15.02 -2.30
N LEU A 49 -5.77 -14.12 -3.29
CA LEU A 49 -4.86 -14.17 -4.44
C LEU A 49 -4.57 -12.74 -4.91
N LEU A 50 -3.30 -12.34 -4.85
CA LEU A 50 -2.82 -11.05 -5.33
C LEU A 50 -1.68 -11.23 -6.33
N PRO A 51 -1.86 -10.78 -7.59
CA PRO A 51 -0.81 -10.78 -8.60
C PRO A 51 -0.06 -9.44 -8.67
N THR A 52 1.20 -9.49 -9.08
CA THR A 52 1.86 -8.39 -9.79
C THR A 52 2.38 -8.90 -11.13
N ALA A 53 2.58 -8.01 -12.09
CA ALA A 53 3.03 -8.36 -13.43
C ALA A 53 3.91 -7.25 -14.02
N ASN A 54 4.80 -7.65 -14.92
CA ASN A 54 5.44 -6.75 -15.88
C ASN A 54 5.22 -7.34 -17.30
N HIS A 55 6.08 -6.97 -18.25
CA HIS A 55 5.96 -7.41 -19.63
C HIS A 55 6.28 -8.89 -19.89
N ASP A 56 7.06 -9.55 -19.03
CA ASP A 56 7.52 -10.93 -19.25
C ASP A 56 7.35 -11.83 -18.02
N ARG A 57 6.75 -11.33 -16.95
CA ARG A 57 6.72 -12.02 -15.67
C ARG A 57 5.49 -11.70 -14.84
N VAL A 58 5.06 -12.70 -14.09
CA VAL A 58 3.98 -12.60 -13.09
C VAL A 58 4.46 -13.21 -11.79
N LEU A 59 4.24 -12.51 -10.68
CA LEU A 59 4.41 -13.06 -9.32
C LEU A 59 3.04 -13.07 -8.63
N LEU A 60 2.67 -14.25 -8.12
CA LEU A 60 1.43 -14.47 -7.38
C LEU A 60 1.73 -14.75 -5.92
N LYS A 61 0.96 -14.14 -5.02
CA LYS A 61 0.84 -14.54 -3.62
C LYS A 61 -0.58 -15.02 -3.37
N CYS A 62 -0.74 -16.16 -2.72
CA CYS A 62 -2.05 -16.67 -2.39
C CYS A 62 -2.07 -17.42 -1.06
N SER A 63 -3.27 -17.58 -0.52
CA SER A 63 -3.52 -18.47 0.62
C SER A 63 -4.79 -19.28 0.46
N PHE A 64 -4.91 -20.32 1.26
CA PHE A 64 -6.02 -21.27 1.23
C PHE A 64 -6.79 -21.26 2.56
N GLN A 65 -8.06 -21.66 2.50
CA GLN A 65 -8.93 -21.77 3.67
C GLN A 65 -8.39 -22.77 4.71
N ALA A 66 -7.72 -23.82 4.24
CA ALA A 66 -7.05 -24.82 5.05
C ALA A 66 -5.63 -25.09 4.54
N PRO A 67 -4.71 -25.60 5.39
CA PRO A 67 -3.40 -26.05 4.95
C PRO A 67 -3.47 -27.09 3.83
N LEU A 68 -2.64 -26.93 2.79
CA LEU A 68 -2.55 -27.91 1.72
C LEU A 68 -1.62 -29.08 2.12
N PRO A 69 -2.02 -30.34 1.90
CA PRO A 69 -1.23 -31.51 2.29
C PRO A 69 -0.03 -31.80 1.36
N ALA A 70 0.03 -31.12 0.21
CA ALA A 70 1.08 -31.27 -0.79
C ALA A 70 1.28 -29.94 -1.53
N THR A 71 2.45 -29.77 -2.15
CA THR A 71 2.78 -28.60 -2.96
C THR A 71 1.76 -28.42 -4.10
N PRO A 72 1.05 -27.30 -4.17
CA PRO A 72 0.20 -26.97 -5.31
C PRO A 72 1.02 -26.63 -6.56
N GLU A 73 0.40 -26.74 -7.72
CA GLU A 73 0.97 -26.37 -9.01
C GLU A 73 0.12 -25.28 -9.68
N LEU A 74 0.78 -24.29 -10.28
CA LEU A 74 0.18 -23.32 -11.18
C LEU A 74 0.44 -23.75 -12.63
N HIS A 75 -0.62 -23.89 -13.40
CA HIS A 75 -0.57 -24.28 -14.82
C HIS A 75 -0.83 -23.03 -15.68
N VAL A 76 0.08 -22.74 -16.60
CA VAL A 76 0.01 -21.57 -17.50
C VAL A 76 0.84 -21.82 -18.76
N ASP A 77 0.28 -21.54 -19.94
CA ASP A 77 0.96 -21.73 -21.25
C ASP A 77 1.59 -23.13 -21.41
N GLY A 78 0.89 -24.18 -20.96
CA GLY A 78 1.38 -25.56 -20.99
C GLY A 78 2.52 -25.88 -20.00
N ARG A 79 2.97 -24.90 -19.21
CA ARG A 79 3.98 -25.06 -18.16
C ARG A 79 3.33 -25.36 -16.82
N ARG A 80 4.05 -26.10 -15.98
CA ARG A 80 3.69 -26.37 -14.58
C ARG A 80 4.72 -25.72 -13.67
N ILE A 81 4.26 -24.89 -12.76
CA ILE A 81 5.10 -24.14 -11.82
C ILE A 81 4.75 -24.62 -10.42
N ALA A 82 5.70 -25.24 -9.73
CA ALA A 82 5.52 -25.67 -8.34
C ALA A 82 5.44 -24.46 -7.41
N GLY A 83 4.49 -24.49 -6.47
CA GLY A 83 4.35 -23.42 -5.48
C GLY A 83 5.50 -23.41 -4.47
N GLN A 84 5.95 -22.21 -4.11
CA GLN A 84 6.86 -22.00 -2.98
C GLN A 84 6.04 -21.75 -1.72
N ARG A 85 6.18 -22.62 -0.71
CA ARG A 85 5.51 -22.42 0.58
C ARG A 85 6.11 -21.22 1.32
N THR A 86 5.27 -20.31 1.83
CA THR A 86 5.72 -19.08 2.50
C THR A 86 5.44 -19.04 4.00
N ASP A 87 4.55 -19.91 4.52
CA ASP A 87 4.32 -20.14 5.95
C ASP A 87 4.83 -21.53 6.39
N THR A 88 4.75 -21.83 7.70
CA THR A 88 5.12 -23.15 8.22
C THR A 88 3.99 -24.18 8.12
N ALA A 89 2.74 -23.73 8.16
CA ALA A 89 1.57 -24.61 8.14
C ALA A 89 1.23 -25.12 6.73
N GLY A 90 1.63 -24.44 5.66
CA GLY A 90 1.27 -24.80 4.28
C GLY A 90 -0.04 -24.17 3.81
N ARG A 91 -0.43 -23.05 4.41
CA ARG A 91 -1.58 -22.24 3.97
C ARG A 91 -1.21 -21.17 2.96
N PHE A 92 0.03 -20.70 2.93
CA PHE A 92 0.47 -19.59 2.10
C PHE A 92 1.51 -20.02 1.08
N TRP A 93 1.33 -19.56 -0.16
CA TRP A 93 2.12 -20.00 -1.30
C TRP A 93 2.41 -18.83 -2.24
N ALA A 94 3.55 -18.91 -2.91
CA ALA A 94 3.96 -17.99 -3.96
C ALA A 94 4.26 -18.74 -5.26
N PHE A 95 3.99 -18.08 -6.39
CA PHE A 95 4.33 -18.60 -7.72
C PHE A 95 4.98 -17.51 -8.55
N ASP A 96 6.08 -17.86 -9.19
CA ASP A 96 6.88 -16.93 -9.98
C ASP A 96 7.00 -17.46 -11.41
N VAL A 97 6.38 -16.75 -12.34
CA VAL A 97 6.24 -17.17 -13.74
C VAL A 97 6.98 -16.18 -14.62
N ALA A 98 8.23 -16.51 -14.98
CA ALA A 98 9.05 -15.70 -15.88
C ALA A 98 8.94 -16.17 -17.35
N SER A 99 9.53 -15.38 -18.26
CA SER A 99 9.64 -15.67 -19.70
C SER A 99 8.27 -15.78 -20.39
N LEU A 100 7.33 -14.95 -19.97
CA LEU A 100 6.06 -14.73 -20.65
C LEU A 100 6.26 -13.76 -21.81
N ARG A 101 5.32 -13.75 -22.75
CA ARG A 101 5.29 -12.80 -23.86
C ARG A 101 4.62 -11.50 -23.41
N PRO A 102 5.11 -10.32 -23.84
CA PRO A 102 4.43 -9.05 -23.61
C PRO A 102 3.04 -8.98 -24.23
N SER A 103 2.19 -8.10 -23.69
CA SER A 103 0.82 -7.85 -24.16
C SER A 103 0.01 -9.12 -24.41
N THR A 104 0.19 -10.15 -23.59
CA THR A 104 -0.41 -11.47 -23.80
C THR A 104 -1.31 -11.83 -22.63
N ALA A 105 -2.57 -12.14 -22.92
CA ALA A 105 -3.50 -12.70 -21.95
C ALA A 105 -3.18 -14.19 -21.74
N TYR A 106 -2.95 -14.57 -20.49
CA TYR A 106 -2.69 -15.95 -20.08
C TYR A 106 -3.83 -16.47 -19.21
N THR A 107 -4.20 -17.73 -19.40
CA THR A 107 -5.08 -18.46 -18.48
C THR A 107 -4.23 -19.16 -17.43
N PHE A 108 -4.55 -18.92 -16.17
CA PHE A 108 -3.92 -19.53 -15.00
C PHE A 108 -4.88 -20.54 -14.37
N GLU A 109 -4.40 -21.74 -14.10
CA GLU A 109 -5.13 -22.79 -13.38
C GLU A 109 -4.33 -23.23 -12.16
N LEU A 110 -4.94 -23.21 -10.99
CA LEU A 110 -4.33 -23.63 -9.74
C LEU A 110 -4.78 -25.03 -9.38
N ARG A 111 -3.83 -25.95 -9.17
CA ARG A 111 -4.11 -27.38 -8.93
C ARG A 111 -3.43 -27.87 -7.67
N SER A 112 -4.09 -28.76 -6.97
CA SER A 112 -3.52 -29.49 -5.83
C SER A 112 -2.41 -30.42 -6.31
N GLY A 113 -1.54 -30.86 -5.40
CA GLY A 113 -0.51 -31.88 -5.71
C GLY A 113 -1.08 -33.24 -6.15
N ARG A 114 -2.41 -33.44 -6.10
CA ARG A 114 -3.12 -34.62 -6.62
C ARG A 114 -3.81 -34.36 -7.96
N GLY A 115 -3.68 -33.16 -8.51
CA GLY A 115 -4.24 -32.75 -9.81
C GLY A 115 -5.69 -32.23 -9.76
N GLY A 116 -6.35 -32.19 -8.61
CA GLY A 116 -7.67 -31.52 -8.49
C GLY A 116 -7.54 -30.01 -8.62
N ALA A 117 -8.48 -29.35 -9.30
CA ALA A 117 -8.54 -27.88 -9.36
C ALA A 117 -8.80 -27.30 -7.96
N LEU A 118 -8.08 -26.24 -7.61
CA LEU A 118 -8.20 -25.54 -6.32
C LEU A 118 -9.12 -24.31 -6.42
N ALA A 119 -9.34 -23.81 -7.63
CA ALA A 119 -10.26 -22.72 -7.97
C ALA A 119 -10.57 -22.78 -9.47
N GLU A 120 -11.59 -22.03 -9.92
CA GLU A 120 -11.84 -21.80 -11.33
C GLU A 120 -10.64 -21.08 -11.99
N PRO A 121 -10.26 -21.41 -13.23
CA PRO A 121 -9.21 -20.67 -13.94
C PRO A 121 -9.52 -19.18 -14.07
N TRP A 122 -8.49 -18.35 -14.18
CA TRP A 122 -8.66 -16.92 -14.41
C TRP A 122 -7.65 -16.40 -15.44
N ALA A 123 -7.95 -15.25 -16.03
CA ALA A 123 -7.06 -14.59 -16.97
C ALA A 123 -6.23 -13.49 -16.29
N LEU A 124 -4.99 -13.32 -16.73
CA LEU A 124 -4.15 -12.17 -16.38
C LEU A 124 -3.27 -11.81 -17.59
N THR A 125 -3.15 -10.52 -17.88
CA THR A 125 -2.42 -10.01 -19.05
C THR A 125 -1.09 -9.41 -18.61
N THR A 126 0.00 -9.81 -19.28
CA THR A 126 1.32 -9.17 -19.12
C THR A 126 1.32 -7.76 -19.73
N PHE A 127 2.16 -6.88 -19.20
CA PHE A 127 2.27 -5.52 -19.73
C PHE A 127 2.89 -5.49 -21.13
N PRO A 128 2.77 -4.37 -21.86
CA PRO A 128 3.51 -4.18 -23.10
C PRO A 128 5.02 -4.21 -22.91
N ALA A 129 5.74 -4.57 -23.97
CA ALA A 129 7.20 -4.53 -23.95
C ALA A 129 7.66 -3.09 -23.67
N PRO A 130 8.79 -2.87 -22.96
CA PRO A 130 9.21 -1.51 -22.55
C PRO A 130 9.40 -0.51 -23.71
N ASP A 131 9.64 -1.00 -24.92
CA ASP A 131 9.82 -0.23 -26.14
C ASP A 131 8.54 -0.07 -26.98
N SER A 132 7.42 -0.63 -26.52
CA SER A 132 6.12 -0.52 -27.22
C SER A 132 5.57 0.90 -27.15
N GLU A 133 5.05 1.38 -28.28
CA GLU A 133 4.25 2.61 -28.34
C GLU A 133 2.84 2.30 -27.82
N ILE A 134 2.36 3.08 -26.84
CA ILE A 134 1.07 2.87 -26.18
C ILE A 134 0.29 4.17 -26.17
N ASP A 135 -0.91 4.18 -26.72
CA ASP A 135 -1.71 5.41 -26.81
C ASP A 135 -2.36 5.80 -25.47
N HIS A 136 -2.74 4.79 -24.67
CA HIS A 136 -3.49 4.98 -23.44
C HIS A 136 -3.24 3.85 -22.43
N VAL A 137 -3.18 4.20 -21.14
CA VAL A 137 -3.29 3.24 -20.03
C VAL A 137 -4.02 3.86 -18.84
N ARG A 138 -4.88 3.06 -18.20
CA ARG A 138 -5.58 3.42 -16.97
C ARG A 138 -4.95 2.78 -15.74
N ILE A 139 -4.64 3.57 -14.72
CA ILE A 139 -4.08 3.11 -13.45
C ILE A 139 -5.00 3.53 -12.29
N GLY A 140 -5.27 2.61 -11.37
CA GLY A 140 -5.99 2.90 -10.12
C GLY A 140 -5.02 3.17 -8.98
N PHE A 141 -5.33 4.14 -8.13
CA PHE A 141 -4.52 4.50 -6.96
C PHE A 141 -5.38 4.61 -5.71
N TYR A 142 -4.84 4.14 -4.58
CA TYR A 142 -5.36 4.41 -3.24
C TYR A 142 -4.23 4.30 -2.21
N HIS A 143 -4.46 4.81 -1.00
CA HIS A 143 -3.53 4.69 0.13
C HIS A 143 -4.24 4.31 1.42
N CYS A 144 -3.50 3.85 2.43
CA CYS A 144 -4.03 3.67 3.79
C CYS A 144 -5.27 2.77 3.87
N ALA A 145 -5.24 1.63 3.18
CA ALA A 145 -6.35 0.67 3.17
C ALA A 145 -6.38 -0.28 4.38
N GLY A 146 -5.30 -0.26 5.17
CA GLY A 146 -5.16 -1.09 6.36
C GLY A 146 -6.22 -0.83 7.43
N GLY A 147 -6.22 -1.69 8.44
CA GLY A 147 -7.03 -1.54 9.64
C GLY A 147 -7.59 -2.87 10.08
N HIS A 148 -7.37 -3.21 11.35
CA HIS A 148 -7.94 -4.42 11.92
C HIS A 148 -9.43 -4.22 12.26
N GLU A 149 -10.26 -5.25 12.04
CA GLU A 149 -11.71 -5.20 12.34
C GLU A 149 -11.98 -4.84 13.80
N LEU A 150 -11.17 -5.36 14.73
CA LEU A 150 -11.23 -4.96 16.14
C LEU A 150 -11.13 -3.44 16.32
N SER A 151 -10.20 -2.75 15.64
CA SER A 151 -10.06 -1.30 15.77
C SER A 151 -11.21 -0.54 15.10
N ALA A 152 -11.70 -1.04 13.96
CA ALA A 152 -12.85 -0.44 13.29
C ALA A 152 -14.10 -0.46 14.17
N VAL A 153 -14.38 -1.60 14.81
CA VAL A 153 -15.55 -1.80 15.66
C VAL A 153 -15.40 -1.13 17.02
N THR A 154 -14.24 -1.28 17.66
CA THR A 154 -14.04 -0.85 19.05
C THR A 154 -13.63 0.61 19.16
N HIS A 155 -12.90 1.16 18.18
CA HIS A 155 -12.33 2.50 18.26
C HIS A 155 -12.79 3.46 17.17
N GLY A 156 -13.49 2.98 16.13
CA GLY A 156 -14.03 3.81 15.06
C GLY A 156 -12.97 4.58 14.26
N ARG A 157 -11.69 4.20 14.37
CA ARG A 157 -10.55 4.86 13.70
C ARG A 157 -10.29 4.35 12.30
N ARG A 158 -10.74 3.13 12.02
CA ARG A 158 -10.67 2.49 10.70
C ARG A 158 -12.07 2.13 10.24
N THR A 159 -12.29 2.10 8.93
CA THR A 159 -13.53 1.57 8.36
C THR A 159 -13.54 0.05 8.43
N THR A 160 -14.72 -0.56 8.42
CA THR A 160 -14.85 -2.01 8.32
C THR A 160 -14.30 -2.52 6.97
N ILE A 161 -13.97 -3.81 6.91
CA ILE A 161 -13.57 -4.53 5.70
C ILE A 161 -14.69 -4.44 4.67
N ALA A 162 -15.97 -4.49 5.10
CA ALA A 162 -17.10 -4.36 4.18
C ALA A 162 -17.06 -3.03 3.40
N VAL A 163 -16.84 -1.91 4.10
CA VAL A 163 -16.74 -0.58 3.48
C VAL A 163 -15.53 -0.49 2.56
N ARG A 164 -14.36 -0.93 3.02
CA ARG A 164 -13.14 -0.91 2.21
C ARG A 164 -13.28 -1.77 0.95
N ARG A 165 -13.89 -2.95 1.08
CA ARG A 165 -14.20 -3.82 -0.06
C ARG A 165 -15.16 -3.16 -1.03
N ALA A 166 -16.19 -2.46 -0.56
CA ALA A 166 -17.11 -1.76 -1.46
C ALA A 166 -16.37 -0.68 -2.28
N LEU A 167 -15.48 0.11 -1.65
CA LEU A 167 -14.68 1.12 -2.35
C LEU A 167 -13.71 0.50 -3.36
N LEU A 168 -13.00 -0.56 -2.96
CA LEU A 168 -12.07 -1.25 -3.85
C LEU A 168 -12.78 -2.00 -4.98
N SER A 169 -13.98 -2.54 -4.75
CA SER A 169 -14.83 -3.12 -5.79
C SER A 169 -15.28 -2.06 -6.79
N LYS A 170 -15.62 -0.84 -6.32
CA LYS A 170 -15.93 0.29 -7.19
C LYS A 170 -14.70 0.73 -7.99
N LEU A 171 -13.51 0.74 -7.41
CA LEU A 171 -12.26 0.97 -8.14
C LEU A 171 -12.05 -0.11 -9.22
N ALA A 172 -12.20 -1.38 -8.85
CA ALA A 172 -12.01 -2.52 -9.75
C ALA A 172 -12.98 -2.47 -10.95
N SER A 173 -14.22 -2.03 -10.73
CA SER A 173 -15.23 -1.96 -11.79
C SER A 173 -14.93 -0.90 -12.86
N LEU A 174 -13.99 0.02 -12.59
CA LEU A 174 -13.47 0.98 -13.57
C LEU A 174 -12.36 0.40 -14.46
N GLN A 175 -12.04 -0.89 -14.26
CA GLN A 175 -11.15 -1.72 -15.08
C GLN A 175 -9.76 -1.09 -15.30
N PRO A 176 -9.03 -0.71 -14.23
CA PRO A 176 -7.65 -0.27 -14.40
C PRO A 176 -6.77 -1.41 -14.91
N ALA A 177 -5.76 -1.09 -15.72
CA ALA A 177 -4.77 -2.06 -16.18
C ALA A 177 -3.85 -2.53 -15.05
N ALA A 178 -3.67 -1.69 -14.03
CA ALA A 178 -2.94 -1.99 -12.82
C ALA A 178 -3.37 -1.08 -11.67
N ILE A 179 -3.07 -1.50 -10.44
CA ILE A 179 -3.43 -0.77 -9.22
C ILE A 179 -2.17 -0.50 -8.40
N VAL A 180 -2.04 0.72 -7.89
CA VAL A 180 -0.99 1.11 -6.93
C VAL A 180 -1.64 1.33 -5.57
N ALA A 181 -1.26 0.49 -4.62
CA ALA A 181 -1.61 0.57 -3.21
C ALA A 181 -0.46 1.25 -2.47
N ASN A 182 -0.63 2.52 -2.12
CA ASN A 182 0.45 3.35 -1.60
C ASN A 182 0.40 3.43 -0.08
N GLY A 183 1.17 2.60 0.61
CA GLY A 183 1.37 2.67 2.05
C GLY A 183 0.25 2.11 2.91
N ASP A 184 0.59 1.88 4.18
CA ASP A 184 -0.35 1.65 5.28
C ASP A 184 -1.34 0.52 5.01
N HIS A 185 -0.78 -0.65 4.68
CA HIS A 185 -1.59 -1.85 4.44
C HIS A 185 -2.07 -2.50 5.73
N LEU A 186 -1.48 -2.11 6.87
CA LEU A 186 -1.87 -2.56 8.21
C LEU A 186 -1.83 -1.41 9.21
N TYR A 187 -2.58 -1.55 10.30
CA TYR A 187 -2.45 -0.72 11.51
C TYR A 187 -2.47 -1.64 12.72
N TRP A 188 -1.31 -1.83 13.34
CA TRP A 188 -1.15 -2.71 14.50
C TRP A 188 0.02 -2.29 15.38
N ASP A 189 0.04 -1.01 15.74
CA ASP A 189 1.17 -0.35 16.38
C ASP A 189 1.54 -1.01 17.71
N LEU A 190 2.84 -1.24 17.91
CA LEU A 190 3.37 -1.99 19.05
C LEU A 190 3.87 -1.10 20.18
N TYR A 191 4.50 0.01 19.83
CA TYR A 191 5.28 0.87 20.73
C TYR A 191 4.93 2.35 20.64
N SER A 192 4.37 2.84 19.53
CA SER A 192 3.88 4.22 19.40
C SER A 192 3.07 4.62 20.64
N PRO A 193 3.47 5.66 21.40
CA PRO A 193 2.81 6.01 22.65
C PRO A 193 1.31 6.29 22.48
N ARG A 194 0.95 6.89 21.33
CA ARG A 194 -0.44 7.22 21.02
C ARG A 194 -1.23 6.01 20.55
N PHE A 195 -0.65 5.20 19.69
CA PHE A 195 -1.40 4.21 18.93
C PHE A 195 -1.28 2.79 19.46
N ALA A 196 -0.21 2.44 20.18
CA ALA A 196 -0.03 1.10 20.75
C ALA A 196 -1.18 0.73 21.70
N SER A 197 -1.63 1.66 22.54
CA SER A 197 -2.75 1.46 23.47
C SER A 197 -4.11 1.25 22.77
N ILE A 198 -4.23 1.68 21.51
CA ILE A 198 -5.42 1.50 20.67
C ILE A 198 -5.34 0.18 19.90
N TYR A 199 -4.13 -0.26 19.55
CA TYR A 199 -3.89 -1.45 18.74
C TYR A 199 -3.32 -2.58 19.59
N ALA A 200 -2.03 -2.89 19.47
CA ALA A 200 -1.46 -4.14 19.97
C ALA A 200 -1.43 -4.25 21.50
N GLN A 201 -1.44 -3.12 22.23
CA GLN A 201 -1.44 -3.09 23.70
C GLN A 201 -2.83 -2.83 24.30
N SER A 202 -3.88 -2.73 23.48
CA SER A 202 -5.26 -2.73 24.00
C SER A 202 -5.57 -4.07 24.68
N GLU A 203 -6.56 -4.09 25.59
CA GLU A 203 -6.99 -5.33 26.24
C GLU A 203 -7.46 -6.36 25.19
N GLU A 204 -8.22 -5.90 24.20
CA GLU A 204 -8.71 -6.71 23.09
C GLU A 204 -7.59 -7.19 22.17
N GLY A 205 -6.63 -6.32 21.85
CA GLY A 205 -5.47 -6.66 21.03
C GLY A 205 -4.60 -7.75 21.68
N LEU A 206 -4.32 -7.60 22.97
CA LEU A 206 -3.58 -8.59 23.76
C LEU A 206 -4.35 -9.90 23.91
N ALA A 207 -5.67 -9.85 24.09
CA ALA A 207 -6.50 -11.04 24.19
C ALA A 207 -6.60 -11.80 22.86
N TYR A 208 -6.62 -11.10 21.72
CA TYR A 208 -6.81 -11.69 20.40
C TYR A 208 -5.50 -12.17 19.75
N VAL A 209 -4.53 -11.25 19.61
CA VAL A 209 -3.27 -11.48 18.90
C VAL A 209 -2.18 -11.96 19.84
N GLY A 210 -2.21 -11.54 21.10
CA GLY A 210 -1.14 -11.80 22.06
C GLY A 210 0.03 -10.82 21.93
N ARG A 211 1.18 -11.22 22.48
CA ARG A 211 2.40 -10.39 22.52
C ARG A 211 3.43 -10.88 21.51
N PHE A 212 4.04 -9.93 20.81
CA PHE A 212 5.20 -10.20 19.98
C PHE A 212 6.46 -10.41 20.84
N ASP A 213 7.18 -11.51 20.62
CA ASP A 213 8.45 -11.79 21.28
C ASP A 213 9.63 -11.50 20.34
N ARG A 214 10.27 -10.35 20.54
CA ARG A 214 11.40 -9.87 19.74
C ARG A 214 12.63 -10.79 19.77
N SER A 215 12.71 -11.71 20.72
CA SER A 215 13.83 -12.65 20.88
C SER A 215 13.70 -13.91 20.01
N GLN A 216 12.52 -14.13 19.41
CA GLN A 216 12.22 -15.34 18.65
C GLN A 216 12.16 -15.05 17.14
N PRO A 217 12.52 -16.03 16.28
CA PRO A 217 12.21 -15.98 14.85
C PRO A 217 10.70 -15.78 14.62
N ILE A 218 10.32 -15.23 13.46
CA ILE A 218 8.91 -15.13 13.08
C ILE A 218 8.35 -16.53 12.82
N PHE A 219 8.85 -17.21 11.79
CA PHE A 219 8.33 -18.49 11.33
C PHE A 219 8.71 -19.64 12.28
N GLY A 220 7.75 -20.52 12.56
CA GLY A 220 7.94 -21.70 13.40
C GLY A 220 7.86 -21.44 14.91
N THR A 221 7.45 -20.24 15.32
CA THR A 221 7.24 -19.85 16.72
C THR A 221 5.86 -19.19 16.88
N PRO A 222 5.43 -18.84 18.11
CA PRO A 222 4.20 -18.07 18.31
C PRO A 222 4.15 -16.73 17.57
N ASN A 223 5.30 -16.16 17.18
CA ASN A 223 5.34 -14.92 16.39
C ASN A 223 4.72 -15.08 15.00
N GLU A 224 4.67 -16.28 14.44
CA GLU A 224 3.99 -16.52 13.17
C GLU A 224 2.48 -16.30 13.29
N ASP A 225 1.88 -16.78 14.38
CA ASP A 225 0.46 -16.54 14.69
C ASP A 225 0.19 -15.06 14.97
N PHE A 226 1.12 -14.37 15.65
CA PHE A 226 1.08 -12.92 15.84
C PHE A 226 1.02 -12.18 14.49
N VAL A 227 1.92 -12.51 13.54
CA VAL A 227 1.95 -11.88 12.21
C VAL A 227 0.70 -12.19 11.40
N LEU A 228 0.18 -13.41 11.49
CA LEU A 228 -1.04 -13.80 10.80
C LEU A 228 -2.25 -12.98 11.27
N LYS A 229 -2.47 -12.91 12.58
CA LYS A 229 -3.61 -12.18 13.17
C LYS A 229 -3.43 -10.67 13.15
N GLY A 230 -2.28 -10.18 13.59
CA GLY A 230 -2.01 -8.74 13.70
C GLY A 230 -1.76 -8.07 12.35
N GLY A 231 -1.24 -8.79 11.35
CA GLY A 231 -0.91 -8.24 10.02
C GLY A 231 -1.78 -8.81 8.90
N VAL A 232 -1.63 -10.10 8.60
CA VAL A 232 -2.18 -10.71 7.38
C VAL A 232 -3.72 -10.69 7.33
N GLU A 233 -4.40 -10.78 8.48
CA GLU A 233 -5.85 -10.67 8.57
C GLU A 233 -6.41 -9.28 8.21
N GLN A 234 -5.56 -8.25 8.12
CA GLN A 234 -5.96 -6.94 7.59
C GLN A 234 -5.96 -6.89 6.06
N ILE A 235 -5.25 -7.83 5.41
CA ILE A 235 -4.96 -7.83 3.98
C ILE A 235 -5.75 -8.93 3.27
N ALA A 236 -5.58 -10.19 3.68
CA ALA A 236 -6.15 -11.34 2.96
C ALA A 236 -7.70 -11.30 2.88
N PRO A 237 -8.45 -10.97 3.95
CA PRO A 237 -9.91 -10.85 3.86
C PRO A 237 -10.36 -9.55 3.17
N LEU A 238 -9.53 -8.51 3.17
CA LEU A 238 -9.81 -7.27 2.45
C LEU A 238 -9.82 -7.53 0.94
N TYR A 239 -8.77 -8.13 0.38
CA TYR A 239 -8.68 -8.31 -1.06
C TYR A 239 -9.37 -9.58 -1.56
N ARG A 240 -9.33 -10.67 -0.78
CA ARG A 240 -9.79 -12.00 -1.24
C ARG A 240 -9.18 -12.28 -2.62
N THR A 241 -10.02 -12.44 -3.64
CA THR A 241 -9.63 -12.70 -5.02
C THR A 241 -10.05 -11.57 -5.98
N MET A 242 -10.40 -10.39 -5.46
CA MET A 242 -10.91 -9.24 -6.22
C MET A 242 -9.95 -8.80 -7.31
N PHE A 243 -8.65 -8.77 -7.01
CA PHE A 243 -7.63 -8.35 -7.96
C PHE A 243 -6.91 -9.51 -8.65
N ARG A 244 -7.48 -10.74 -8.66
CA ARG A 244 -6.82 -11.91 -9.28
C ARG A 244 -6.40 -11.70 -10.74
N SER A 245 -7.11 -10.83 -11.45
CA SER A 245 -6.91 -10.50 -12.87
C SER A 245 -6.36 -9.08 -13.09
N THR A 246 -5.94 -8.38 -12.04
CA THR A 246 -5.42 -7.01 -12.12
C THR A 246 -4.12 -6.93 -11.33
N PRO A 247 -2.97 -6.67 -11.98
CA PRO A 247 -1.70 -6.48 -11.27
C PRO A 247 -1.79 -5.38 -10.22
N VAL A 248 -1.28 -5.65 -9.03
CA VAL A 248 -1.28 -4.71 -7.90
C VAL A 248 0.17 -4.48 -7.43
N PHE A 249 0.49 -3.23 -7.15
CA PHE A 249 1.80 -2.78 -6.70
C PHE A 249 1.64 -2.19 -5.29
N PHE A 250 2.21 -2.86 -4.30
CA PHE A 250 2.14 -2.49 -2.90
C PHE A 250 3.41 -1.76 -2.50
N LEU A 251 3.27 -0.56 -1.96
CA LEU A 251 4.35 0.22 -1.37
C LEU A 251 4.15 0.28 0.14
N GLN A 252 5.22 0.04 0.91
CA GLN A 252 5.16 0.12 2.37
C GLN A 252 5.26 1.55 2.88
N ASP A 253 4.60 1.84 3.99
CA ASP A 253 4.74 3.07 4.78
C ASP A 253 4.99 2.72 6.26
N ASP A 254 4.91 3.69 7.17
CA ASP A 254 5.33 3.55 8.57
C ASP A 254 4.58 2.41 9.29
N HIS A 255 3.25 2.38 9.20
CA HIS A 255 2.47 1.37 9.90
C HIS A 255 2.73 -0.05 9.39
N ASP A 256 3.25 -0.24 8.17
CA ASP A 256 3.66 -1.55 7.66
C ASP A 256 4.86 -2.16 8.41
N TYR A 257 5.54 -1.34 9.22
CA TYR A 257 6.59 -1.76 10.16
C TYR A 257 6.06 -2.03 11.58
N PHE A 258 4.73 -2.07 11.75
CA PHE A 258 4.02 -2.28 13.02
C PHE A 258 4.16 -1.12 14.02
N ASP A 259 4.39 0.11 13.56
CA ASP A 259 4.36 1.30 14.41
C ASP A 259 4.17 2.59 13.59
N ASN A 260 3.49 3.57 14.19
CA ASN A 260 3.50 4.95 13.70
C ASN A 260 4.89 5.58 13.86
N ASP A 261 5.16 6.58 13.04
CA ASP A 261 6.36 7.41 12.97
C ASP A 261 6.54 8.44 14.13
N ASP A 262 6.68 7.96 15.38
CA ASP A 262 6.82 8.78 16.59
C ASP A 262 8.27 8.94 17.12
N ALA A 263 8.57 10.12 17.67
CA ALA A 263 9.75 10.38 18.50
C ALA A 263 9.39 11.17 19.77
N THR A 264 9.82 10.64 20.91
CA THR A 264 9.75 11.26 22.24
C THR A 264 11.10 11.14 22.95
N ASP A 265 11.23 11.71 24.15
CA ASP A 265 12.43 11.54 24.99
C ASP A 265 12.67 10.06 25.36
N GLU A 266 11.64 9.24 25.35
CA GLU A 266 11.68 7.83 25.76
C GLU A 266 11.84 6.85 24.58
N LEU A 267 11.37 7.20 23.38
CA LEU A 267 11.27 6.27 22.27
C LEU A 267 11.38 6.96 20.91
N PHE A 268 12.08 6.31 20.00
CA PHE A 268 12.03 6.54 18.55
C PHE A 268 11.55 5.25 17.91
N THR A 269 10.48 5.29 17.12
CA THR A 269 10.01 4.11 16.39
C THR A 269 10.73 3.91 15.07
N PHE A 270 11.35 4.97 14.52
CA PHE A 270 12.10 4.93 13.27
C PHE A 270 13.52 5.49 13.42
N PRO A 271 14.48 5.10 12.54
CA PRO A 271 14.37 4.08 11.49
C PRO A 271 14.10 2.68 12.05
N PRO A 272 13.44 1.78 11.29
CA PRO A 272 12.98 0.50 11.81
C PRO A 272 14.16 -0.40 12.17
N ASP A 273 14.08 -1.01 13.35
CA ASP A 273 15.08 -1.99 13.78
C ASP A 273 14.88 -3.35 13.11
N HIS A 274 15.76 -4.31 13.42
CA HIS A 274 15.72 -5.65 12.83
C HIS A 274 14.37 -6.37 13.03
N ALA A 275 13.72 -6.20 14.18
CA ALA A 275 12.46 -6.89 14.48
C ALA A 275 11.30 -6.30 13.66
N MET A 276 11.23 -4.96 13.57
CA MET A 276 10.26 -4.26 12.72
C MET A 276 10.45 -4.64 11.25
N LEU A 277 11.70 -4.68 10.77
CA LEU A 277 12.03 -5.13 9.42
C LEU A 277 11.65 -6.60 9.18
N ALA A 278 11.76 -7.47 10.19
CA ALA A 278 11.36 -8.87 10.08
C ALA A 278 9.83 -9.02 10.01
N LEU A 279 9.09 -8.23 10.78
CA LEU A 279 7.62 -8.17 10.74
C LEU A 279 7.12 -7.71 9.36
N ALA A 280 7.58 -6.56 8.88
CA ALA A 280 7.19 -5.99 7.59
C ALA A 280 7.41 -6.97 6.43
N ARG A 281 8.60 -7.60 6.39
CA ARG A 281 8.94 -8.60 5.38
C ARG A 281 8.10 -9.87 5.49
N SER A 282 7.71 -10.26 6.71
CA SER A 282 6.90 -11.47 6.90
C SER A 282 5.47 -11.25 6.41
N VAL A 283 4.89 -10.08 6.66
CA VAL A 283 3.58 -9.72 6.10
C VAL A 283 3.62 -9.69 4.57
N GLN A 284 4.57 -8.98 3.97
CA GLN A 284 4.75 -8.95 2.51
C GLN A 284 4.93 -10.36 1.95
N LYS A 285 5.86 -11.15 2.52
CA LYS A 285 6.13 -12.53 2.08
C LYS A 285 4.87 -13.40 2.02
N LEU A 286 3.94 -13.21 2.97
CA LEU A 286 2.70 -13.98 3.09
C LEU A 286 1.57 -13.42 2.23
N ALA A 287 1.41 -12.09 2.17
CA ALA A 287 0.13 -11.48 1.79
C ALA A 287 0.12 -10.74 0.46
N TYR A 288 1.24 -10.16 -0.01
CA TYR A 288 1.23 -9.35 -1.23
C TYR A 288 2.57 -9.38 -1.98
N PRO A 289 2.58 -9.23 -3.30
CA PRO A 289 3.78 -9.41 -4.10
C PRO A 289 4.85 -8.33 -3.83
N GLU A 290 6.12 -8.77 -3.84
CA GLU A 290 7.27 -7.88 -3.94
C GLU A 290 7.39 -7.29 -5.36
N PHE A 291 8.20 -6.24 -5.53
CA PHE A 291 8.47 -5.68 -6.86
C PHE A 291 9.32 -6.63 -7.70
N LEU A 292 8.85 -6.86 -8.94
CA LEU A 292 9.54 -7.69 -9.92
C LEU A 292 10.90 -7.08 -10.32
N PRO A 293 11.83 -7.90 -10.84
CA PRO A 293 13.06 -7.39 -11.43
C PRO A 293 12.76 -6.38 -12.54
N ASP A 294 13.52 -5.29 -12.54
CA ASP A 294 13.43 -4.22 -13.52
C ASP A 294 14.86 -3.87 -14.00
N PRO A 295 15.15 -3.91 -15.31
CA PRO A 295 16.46 -3.54 -15.83
C PRO A 295 16.82 -2.07 -15.60
N TYR A 296 15.84 -1.19 -15.36
CA TYR A 296 16.06 0.24 -15.12
C TYR A 296 16.24 0.59 -13.63
N ARG A 297 16.09 -0.41 -12.75
CA ARG A 297 16.38 -0.32 -11.32
C ARG A 297 17.76 -0.88 -11.02
N PRO A 298 18.68 -0.08 -10.42
CA PRO A 298 19.99 -0.59 -10.03
C PRO A 298 19.89 -1.80 -9.13
N ARG A 299 20.74 -2.79 -9.38
CA ARG A 299 20.91 -3.91 -8.46
C ARG A 299 21.50 -3.41 -7.15
N GLY A 300 21.05 -3.98 -6.03
CA GLY A 300 21.56 -3.62 -4.71
C GLY A 300 21.01 -2.31 -4.12
N LEU A 301 19.96 -1.70 -4.67
CA LEU A 301 19.21 -0.68 -3.91
C LEU A 301 18.77 -1.26 -2.56
N PRO A 302 18.66 -0.46 -1.49
CA PRO A 302 18.23 -0.94 -0.17
C PRO A 302 16.95 -1.78 -0.26
N GLY A 303 16.88 -2.90 0.46
CA GLY A 303 15.71 -3.80 0.38
C GLY A 303 15.64 -4.67 -0.88
N SER A 304 16.58 -4.56 -1.82
CA SER A 304 16.81 -5.54 -2.88
C SER A 304 17.39 -6.82 -2.29
N ARG A 305 16.86 -7.97 -2.70
CA ARG A 305 17.25 -9.29 -2.18
C ARG A 305 17.14 -10.33 -3.25
N GLU A 306 18.14 -11.21 -3.30
CA GLU A 306 17.98 -12.52 -3.90
C GLU A 306 17.37 -13.44 -2.84
N ASP A 307 16.19 -13.98 -3.13
CA ASP A 307 15.61 -15.05 -2.32
C ASP A 307 16.03 -16.40 -2.91
N GLU A 308 16.13 -17.44 -2.08
CA GLU A 308 16.52 -18.77 -2.58
C GLU A 308 15.67 -19.20 -3.78
N GLY A 309 16.32 -19.37 -4.94
CA GLY A 309 15.67 -19.78 -6.19
C GLY A 309 14.92 -18.67 -6.94
N ARG A 310 14.98 -17.40 -6.50
CA ARG A 310 14.38 -16.24 -7.18
C ARG A 310 15.44 -15.18 -7.51
N PRO A 311 15.38 -14.55 -8.69
CA PRO A 311 16.23 -13.40 -9.01
C PRO A 311 15.89 -12.21 -8.11
N GLU A 312 16.75 -11.19 -8.12
CA GLU A 312 16.66 -10.03 -7.24
C GLU A 312 15.28 -9.33 -7.33
N ILE A 313 14.46 -9.54 -6.30
CA ILE A 313 13.20 -8.81 -6.06
C ILE A 313 13.46 -7.65 -5.10
N SER A 314 12.57 -6.68 -5.07
CA SER A 314 12.66 -5.55 -4.14
C SER A 314 11.42 -5.46 -3.27
N SER A 315 11.67 -5.24 -1.99
CA SER A 315 10.60 -5.08 -1.00
C SER A 315 10.05 -3.65 -0.93
N ASN A 316 10.79 -2.65 -1.42
CA ASN A 316 10.56 -1.23 -1.07
C ASN A 316 10.76 -0.22 -2.21
N PHE A 317 11.44 -0.61 -3.29
CA PHE A 317 11.70 0.26 -4.44
C PHE A 317 11.41 -0.49 -5.73
N GLY A 318 10.53 0.04 -6.57
CA GLY A 318 10.11 -0.65 -7.78
C GLY A 318 9.64 0.31 -8.86
N THR A 319 9.33 -0.27 -10.01
CA THR A 319 8.77 0.46 -11.14
C THR A 319 7.54 -0.24 -11.67
N LEU A 320 6.52 0.53 -12.02
CA LEU A 320 5.52 0.09 -12.97
C LEU A 320 5.87 0.71 -14.33
N ARG A 321 6.24 -0.13 -15.30
CA ARG A 321 6.56 0.29 -16.68
C ARG A 321 5.51 -0.25 -17.64
N TYR A 322 4.90 0.63 -18.43
CA TYR A 322 3.86 0.27 -19.39
C TYR A 322 4.20 0.84 -20.79
N GLY A 323 4.97 0.08 -21.56
CA GLY A 323 5.54 0.56 -22.83
C GLY A 323 6.44 1.78 -22.64
N LYS A 324 6.48 2.64 -23.66
CA LYS A 324 7.09 3.98 -23.58
C LYS A 324 6.16 5.04 -23.01
N LEU A 325 4.89 4.72 -22.73
CA LEU A 325 3.93 5.71 -22.26
C LEU A 325 4.16 6.08 -20.79
N LEU A 326 4.35 5.10 -19.92
CA LEU A 326 4.32 5.35 -18.47
C LEU A 326 5.41 4.59 -17.71
N GLU A 327 6.09 5.30 -16.83
CA GLU A 327 6.91 4.77 -15.75
C GLU A 327 6.49 5.41 -14.41
N ILE A 328 6.08 4.59 -13.45
CA ILE A 328 5.82 5.02 -12.07
C ILE A 328 6.97 4.53 -11.19
N LEU A 329 7.67 5.47 -10.56
CA LEU A 329 8.75 5.24 -9.60
C LEU A 329 8.13 5.07 -8.20
N LEU A 330 8.12 3.85 -7.68
CA LEU A 330 7.51 3.49 -6.40
C LEU A 330 8.62 3.39 -5.35
N TYR A 331 8.58 4.19 -4.28
CA TYR A 331 9.67 4.23 -3.31
C TYR A 331 9.28 4.54 -1.87
N ASP A 332 9.78 3.69 -0.97
CA ASP A 332 9.64 3.82 0.48
C ASP A 332 10.57 4.95 0.99
N ASN A 333 10.03 5.81 1.85
CA ASN A 333 10.77 6.92 2.48
C ASN A 333 10.78 6.84 4.02
N ARG A 334 10.54 5.64 4.57
CA ARG A 334 10.55 5.32 6.00
C ARG A 334 11.76 4.50 6.38
N ARG A 335 11.94 3.37 5.70
CA ARG A 335 12.83 2.26 6.03
C ARG A 335 14.29 2.63 6.19
N SER A 336 14.78 3.44 5.27
CA SER A 336 16.20 3.73 5.12
C SER A 336 16.58 5.13 5.60
N ALA A 337 15.71 5.79 6.37
CA ALA A 337 16.02 7.12 6.81
C ALA A 337 17.16 7.12 7.83
N THR A 338 17.89 8.23 7.87
CA THR A 338 18.94 8.49 8.84
C THR A 338 18.59 9.73 9.66
N LEU A 339 19.12 9.83 10.87
CA LEU A 339 18.81 10.92 11.81
C LEU A 339 19.96 11.94 11.95
N HIS A 340 20.93 11.93 11.04
CA HIS A 340 22.19 12.68 11.16
C HIS A 340 22.06 14.17 10.79
N GLY A 341 21.16 14.89 11.46
CA GLY A 341 21.01 16.34 11.36
C GLY A 341 20.97 16.84 9.91
N PRO A 342 21.86 17.77 9.50
CA PRO A 342 21.90 18.29 8.12
C PRO A 342 22.24 17.27 7.04
N THR A 343 22.84 16.12 7.39
CA THR A 343 23.20 15.04 6.45
C THR A 343 22.18 13.90 6.43
N ALA A 344 21.11 14.03 7.21
CA ALA A 344 20.02 13.06 7.22
C ALA A 344 19.36 12.94 5.84
N VAL A 345 18.82 11.76 5.56
CA VAL A 345 18.04 11.45 4.36
C VAL A 345 16.88 10.56 4.74
N HIS A 346 15.77 10.61 4.00
CA HIS A 346 14.67 9.64 4.10
C HIS A 346 15.02 8.32 3.43
N PHE A 347 15.81 8.39 2.37
CA PHE A 347 16.32 7.22 1.68
C PHE A 347 17.73 7.41 1.16
N ASP A 348 18.42 6.29 0.98
CA ASP A 348 19.83 6.25 0.60
C ASP A 348 20.11 7.05 -0.69
N HIS A 349 21.30 7.65 -0.78
CA HIS A 349 21.70 8.44 -1.94
C HIS A 349 21.73 7.63 -3.24
N SER A 350 21.89 6.29 -3.20
CA SER A 350 21.74 5.44 -4.37
C SER A 350 20.31 5.44 -4.93
N VAL A 351 19.30 5.49 -4.06
CA VAL A 351 17.89 5.63 -4.45
C VAL A 351 17.67 7.02 -5.04
N GLU A 352 18.16 8.08 -4.39
CA GLU A 352 18.07 9.44 -4.92
C GLU A 352 18.74 9.56 -6.31
N SER A 353 19.89 8.92 -6.50
CA SER A 353 20.60 8.89 -7.78
C SER A 353 19.81 8.14 -8.85
N TRP A 354 19.17 7.02 -8.50
CA TRP A 354 18.29 6.28 -9.40
C TRP A 354 17.08 7.11 -9.82
N LEU A 355 16.38 7.73 -8.87
CA LEU A 355 15.23 8.61 -9.16
C LEU A 355 15.63 9.74 -10.10
N ASN A 356 16.74 10.43 -9.81
CA ASN A 356 17.27 11.50 -10.66
C ASN A 356 17.59 11.02 -12.08
N ALA A 357 18.19 9.84 -12.21
CA ALA A 357 18.50 9.27 -13.52
C ALA A 357 17.24 8.96 -14.34
N ARG A 358 16.20 8.39 -13.71
CA ARG A 358 14.93 8.08 -14.39
C ARG A 358 14.14 9.33 -14.75
N MET A 359 14.15 10.36 -13.89
CA MET A 359 13.50 11.65 -14.20
C MET A 359 14.18 12.40 -15.35
N ALA A 360 15.50 12.30 -15.47
CA ALA A 360 16.27 12.92 -16.56
C ALA A 360 16.21 12.16 -17.89
N ASP A 361 15.90 10.85 -17.85
CA ASP A 361 15.75 9.98 -19.01
C ASP A 361 14.62 10.48 -19.92
N ARG A 362 14.72 10.29 -21.25
CA ARG A 362 13.75 10.76 -22.26
C ARG A 362 13.04 9.63 -23.01
N GLU A 363 13.22 8.37 -22.62
CA GLU A 363 12.63 7.20 -23.29
C GLU A 363 11.13 7.00 -23.00
N VAL A 364 10.60 7.73 -22.02
CA VAL A 364 9.21 7.62 -21.54
C VAL A 364 8.46 8.91 -21.78
N VAL A 365 7.16 8.82 -22.03
CA VAL A 365 6.29 10.00 -22.07
C VAL A 365 6.06 10.52 -20.66
N HIS A 366 5.52 9.68 -19.76
CA HIS A 366 5.23 10.05 -18.37
C HIS A 366 6.16 9.38 -17.39
N VAL A 367 6.71 10.17 -16.47
CA VAL A 367 7.42 9.69 -15.27
C VAL A 367 6.69 10.22 -14.05
N VAL A 368 6.17 9.32 -13.22
CA VAL A 368 5.40 9.64 -12.02
C VAL A 368 6.20 9.22 -10.79
N ASN A 369 6.34 10.10 -9.81
CA ASN A 369 6.91 9.76 -8.52
C ASN A 369 5.81 9.32 -7.56
N ALA A 370 5.98 8.18 -6.91
CA ALA A 370 5.03 7.64 -5.94
C ALA A 370 5.73 7.30 -4.61
N PRO A 371 6.05 8.31 -3.78
CA PRO A 371 6.51 8.08 -2.42
C PRO A 371 5.35 7.62 -1.51
N GLY A 372 5.70 6.97 -0.39
CA GLY A 372 4.78 6.75 0.74
C GLY A 372 4.24 8.08 1.28
N GLN A 373 5.14 8.88 1.85
CA GLN A 373 4.78 10.21 2.36
C GLN A 373 4.58 11.28 1.25
N PRO A 374 3.54 12.14 1.36
CA PRO A 374 3.29 13.21 0.40
C PRO A 374 4.16 14.46 0.59
N PRO A 375 4.68 15.06 -0.51
CA PRO A 375 5.11 16.45 -0.51
C PRO A 375 3.90 17.40 -0.63
N GLY A 376 4.06 18.62 -0.13
CA GLY A 376 3.08 19.71 -0.15
C GLY A 376 2.44 19.95 1.21
N TRP A 377 2.01 18.87 1.87
CA TRP A 377 1.19 18.93 3.07
C TRP A 377 1.91 18.42 4.33
N THR A 378 1.44 18.90 5.47
CA THR A 378 1.96 18.57 6.80
C THR A 378 0.82 18.42 7.81
N ARG A 379 1.00 17.49 8.75
CA ARG A 379 0.22 17.38 9.99
C ARG A 379 1.05 17.77 11.22
N GLY A 380 2.31 18.15 11.01
CA GLY A 380 3.29 18.39 12.05
C GLY A 380 3.87 17.11 12.66
N ASN A 381 3.65 15.95 12.04
CA ASN A 381 4.16 14.66 12.52
C ASN A 381 5.67 14.60 12.39
N TRP A 382 6.36 13.90 13.29
CA TRP A 382 7.82 13.93 13.40
C TRP A 382 8.52 13.53 12.11
N TYR A 383 8.13 12.43 11.47
CA TYR A 383 8.86 11.86 10.34
C TYR A 383 8.46 12.45 8.98
N GLU A 384 7.96 13.69 8.99
CA GLU A 384 7.62 14.39 7.77
C GLU A 384 8.83 15.09 7.11
N TYR A 385 8.77 15.31 5.79
CA TYR A 385 9.73 16.16 5.06
C TYR A 385 9.94 17.55 5.67
N TYR A 386 8.96 18.09 6.39
CA TYR A 386 8.93 19.50 6.76
C TYR A 386 9.19 19.76 8.25
N PRO A 387 9.82 20.91 8.58
CA PRO A 387 10.05 21.34 9.96
C PRO A 387 8.79 21.88 10.64
N ASP A 388 7.65 21.89 9.96
CA ASP A 388 6.40 22.40 10.51
C ASP A 388 6.00 21.66 11.80
N VAL A 389 5.60 22.44 12.79
CA VAL A 389 4.82 22.00 13.95
C VAL A 389 3.43 22.61 13.89
N VAL A 390 2.44 21.96 14.48
CA VAL A 390 1.08 22.52 14.57
C VAL A 390 0.86 23.17 15.94
N ARG A 391 0.45 24.44 15.93
CA ARG A 391 0.10 25.26 17.11
C ARG A 391 -1.18 26.02 16.84
N ASP A 392 -2.10 26.02 17.81
CA ASP A 392 -3.36 26.77 17.73
C ASP A 392 -4.14 26.58 16.43
N GLY A 393 -4.08 25.36 15.86
CA GLY A 393 -4.75 25.03 14.61
C GLY A 393 -4.08 25.55 13.34
N GLN A 394 -2.78 25.83 13.38
CA GLN A 394 -1.99 26.26 12.22
C GLN A 394 -0.62 25.58 12.20
N ALA A 395 -0.11 25.28 11.00
CA ALA A 395 1.29 24.90 10.83
C ALA A 395 2.20 26.13 10.99
N THR A 396 3.35 25.97 11.62
CA THR A 396 4.39 27.00 11.76
C THR A 396 5.79 26.38 11.74
N VAL A 397 6.75 27.12 11.19
CA VAL A 397 8.19 26.81 11.21
C VAL A 397 8.97 27.72 12.16
N SER A 398 8.28 28.57 12.92
CA SER A 398 8.91 29.49 13.89
C SER A 398 9.45 28.79 15.13
N GLU A 399 8.99 27.57 15.40
CA GLU A 399 9.45 26.72 16.49
C GLU A 399 10.23 25.53 15.92
N PRO A 400 11.34 25.12 16.57
CA PRO A 400 12.04 23.92 16.15
C PRO A 400 11.17 22.68 16.40
N LYS A 401 11.00 21.86 15.37
CA LYS A 401 10.36 20.54 15.49
C LYS A 401 11.29 19.59 16.25
N PRO A 402 10.86 19.04 17.41
CA PRO A 402 11.69 18.15 18.21
C PRO A 402 12.20 16.95 17.40
N TYR A 403 13.49 16.65 17.58
CA TYR A 403 14.21 15.51 16.97
C TYR A 403 14.18 15.42 15.44
N TRP A 404 13.66 16.43 14.75
CA TRP A 404 13.56 16.46 13.30
C TRP A 404 14.90 16.90 12.66
N PRO A 405 15.49 16.12 11.75
CA PRO A 405 16.76 16.47 11.13
C PRO A 405 16.57 17.25 9.82
N SER A 406 17.29 18.37 9.69
CA SER A 406 17.18 19.28 8.53
C SER A 406 17.63 18.71 7.18
N GLY A 407 18.36 17.59 7.19
CA GLY A 407 18.74 16.87 5.97
C GLY A 407 17.54 16.30 5.21
N TRP A 408 16.44 15.97 5.90
CA TRP A 408 15.20 15.48 5.28
C TRP A 408 14.59 16.51 4.34
N LEU A 409 14.47 17.76 4.78
CA LEU A 409 14.05 18.89 3.95
C LEU A 409 15.01 19.12 2.79
N SER A 410 16.31 19.05 3.07
CA SER A 410 17.33 19.23 2.03
C SER A 410 17.25 18.17 0.94
N GLN A 411 16.91 16.91 1.28
CA GLN A 411 16.68 15.85 0.30
C GLN A 411 15.35 16.06 -0.44
N HIS A 412 14.28 16.39 0.26
CA HIS A 412 12.99 16.76 -0.34
C HIS A 412 13.16 17.82 -1.42
N ASP A 413 13.85 18.92 -1.10
CA ASP A 413 14.02 20.05 -2.01
C ASP A 413 14.80 19.68 -3.27
N ARG A 414 15.83 18.83 -3.14
CA ARG A 414 16.56 18.30 -4.31
C ARG A 414 15.67 17.44 -5.21
N ILE A 415 14.84 16.58 -4.62
CA ILE A 415 13.92 15.73 -5.38
C ILE A 415 12.85 16.58 -6.09
N MET A 416 12.24 17.54 -5.40
CA MET A 416 11.24 18.43 -6.01
C MET A 416 11.84 19.25 -7.16
N GLN A 417 13.08 19.71 -7.01
CA GLN A 417 13.81 20.36 -8.10
C GLN A 417 14.04 19.42 -9.29
N SER A 418 14.41 18.15 -9.05
CA SER A 418 14.57 17.18 -10.13
C SER A 418 13.26 16.86 -10.84
N ILE A 419 12.15 16.76 -10.09
CA ILE A 419 10.80 16.56 -10.63
C ILE A 419 10.40 17.75 -11.50
N HIS A 420 10.53 18.97 -10.98
CA HIS A 420 10.27 20.22 -11.69
C HIS A 420 11.07 20.35 -12.99
N ARG A 421 12.34 19.89 -13.00
CA ARG A 421 13.23 19.96 -14.17
C ARG A 421 13.05 18.84 -15.17
N MET A 422 12.08 17.94 -14.99
CA MET A 422 11.79 16.91 -15.98
C MET A 422 11.45 17.58 -17.33
N PRO A 423 12.20 17.30 -18.39
CA PRO A 423 12.04 18.03 -19.64
C PRO A 423 10.78 17.59 -20.37
N ASP A 424 9.98 18.55 -20.84
CA ASP A 424 8.82 18.32 -21.71
C ASP A 424 7.77 17.36 -21.09
N ARG A 425 7.69 17.33 -19.76
CA ARG A 425 6.81 16.42 -19.00
C ARG A 425 6.03 17.12 -17.90
N ILE A 426 4.94 16.48 -17.49
CA ILE A 426 4.18 16.84 -16.30
C ILE A 426 4.98 16.42 -15.05
N PRO A 427 5.34 17.36 -14.15
CA PRO A 427 6.02 17.03 -12.91
C PRO A 427 5.05 16.46 -11.87
N LEU A 428 4.77 15.16 -11.94
CA LEU A 428 3.68 14.52 -11.19
C LEU A 428 4.18 13.65 -10.01
N VAL A 429 3.57 13.88 -8.85
CA VAL A 429 3.69 13.08 -7.63
C VAL A 429 2.32 12.54 -7.19
N ILE A 430 2.23 11.24 -6.88
CA ILE A 430 1.03 10.62 -6.33
C ILE A 430 1.40 9.83 -5.06
N SER A 431 0.88 10.24 -3.90
CA SER A 431 1.40 9.82 -2.58
C SER A 431 0.31 9.51 -1.55
N GLY A 432 0.66 8.88 -0.41
CA GLY A 432 -0.26 8.37 0.61
C GLY A 432 -0.23 9.09 1.98
N ASP A 433 -0.17 8.31 3.07
CA ASP A 433 -0.02 8.70 4.49
C ASP A 433 -1.18 9.51 5.12
N ILE A 434 -1.49 10.70 4.61
CA ILE A 434 -2.24 11.71 5.39
C ILE A 434 -3.75 11.50 5.48
N HIS A 435 -4.26 10.37 5.00
CA HIS A 435 -5.68 10.00 4.95
C HIS A 435 -6.61 11.02 4.26
N LYS A 436 -6.15 11.67 3.18
CA LYS A 436 -6.95 12.65 2.42
C LYS A 436 -6.99 12.34 0.93
N SER A 437 -7.96 12.97 0.27
CA SER A 437 -7.97 13.18 -1.19
C SER A 437 -7.63 14.64 -1.50
N ALA A 438 -6.71 14.91 -2.41
CA ALA A 438 -6.30 16.28 -2.74
C ALA A 438 -5.60 16.40 -4.09
N HIS A 439 -5.62 17.62 -4.62
CA HIS A 439 -4.82 18.07 -5.76
C HIS A 439 -4.24 19.44 -5.43
N GLY A 440 -2.92 19.57 -5.57
CA GLY A 440 -2.29 20.88 -5.57
C GLY A 440 -1.05 20.96 -6.43
N ARG A 441 -0.56 22.19 -6.59
CA ARG A 441 0.61 22.54 -7.41
C ARG A 441 1.60 23.29 -6.54
N ILE A 442 2.79 22.74 -6.36
CA ILE A 442 3.89 23.39 -5.65
C ILE A 442 4.53 24.39 -6.61
N LEU A 443 4.49 25.66 -6.23
CA LEU A 443 4.93 26.80 -7.02
C LEU A 443 6.33 27.28 -6.61
N ARG A 444 6.76 26.96 -5.39
CA ARG A 444 8.11 27.26 -4.87
C ARG A 444 8.48 26.26 -3.80
N VAL A 445 9.73 25.82 -3.79
CA VAL A 445 10.32 25.05 -2.67
C VAL A 445 11.62 25.73 -2.23
N GLY A 446 11.72 26.13 -0.97
CA GLY A 446 12.86 26.95 -0.51
C GLY A 446 13.02 28.19 -1.39
N ASP A 447 14.22 28.49 -1.87
CA ASP A 447 14.45 29.66 -2.74
C ASP A 447 14.21 29.38 -4.24
N VAL A 448 13.67 28.20 -4.61
CA VAL A 448 13.48 27.81 -6.01
C VAL A 448 12.03 28.02 -6.45
N GLU A 449 11.84 29.01 -7.32
CA GLU A 449 10.60 29.23 -8.08
C GLU A 449 10.37 28.09 -9.08
N MET A 450 9.14 27.61 -9.16
CA MET A 450 8.69 26.51 -10.01
C MET A 450 7.44 26.87 -10.81
N THR A 451 7.06 28.15 -10.87
CA THR A 451 5.81 28.61 -11.50
C THR A 451 5.72 28.34 -13.00
N ASP A 452 6.86 28.18 -13.67
CA ASP A 452 6.98 27.80 -15.08
C ASP A 452 6.78 26.30 -15.34
N ASN A 453 7.03 25.44 -14.35
CA ASN A 453 6.71 24.01 -14.45
C ASN A 453 6.39 23.40 -13.07
N PRO A 454 5.24 23.75 -12.47
CA PRO A 454 4.99 23.47 -11.06
C PRO A 454 4.82 21.98 -10.79
N VAL A 455 5.27 21.53 -9.62
CA VAL A 455 5.13 20.13 -9.20
C VAL A 455 3.69 19.85 -8.79
N VAL A 456 3.01 19.03 -9.57
CA VAL A 456 1.65 18.56 -9.27
C VAL A 456 1.75 17.43 -8.25
N THR A 457 1.09 17.60 -7.12
CA THR A 457 1.00 16.59 -6.06
C THR A 457 -0.45 16.19 -5.85
N LEU A 458 -0.71 14.88 -5.89
CA LEU A 458 -2.03 14.27 -5.76
C LEU A 458 -2.06 13.30 -4.58
N LEU A 459 -3.14 13.35 -3.81
CA LEU A 459 -3.46 12.33 -2.81
C LEU A 459 -4.67 11.54 -3.33
N PRO A 460 -4.51 10.26 -3.68
CA PRO A 460 -5.54 9.54 -4.42
C PRO A 460 -6.78 9.21 -3.59
N GLY A 461 -6.74 9.41 -2.27
CA GLY A 461 -7.81 9.02 -1.35
C GLY A 461 -7.55 7.66 -0.71
N THR A 462 -8.19 7.46 0.44
CA THR A 462 -8.04 6.28 1.28
C THR A 462 -9.36 5.56 1.47
N PRO A 463 -9.43 4.22 1.41
CA PRO A 463 -10.64 3.52 1.76
C PRO A 463 -10.76 3.26 3.27
N GLY A 464 -9.69 3.46 4.05
CA GLY A 464 -9.53 2.89 5.38
C GLY A 464 -9.85 3.79 6.57
N THR A 465 -10.23 5.06 6.37
CA THR A 465 -10.29 6.05 7.46
C THR A 465 -11.67 6.07 8.13
N GLY A 466 -11.72 5.71 9.41
CA GLY A 466 -12.95 5.77 10.21
C GLY A 466 -13.28 7.19 10.68
N VAL A 467 -14.55 7.41 11.09
CA VAL A 467 -15.07 8.73 11.51
C VAL A 467 -14.21 9.39 12.59
N ALA A 468 -13.73 8.63 13.58
CA ALA A 468 -12.89 9.19 14.64
C ALA A 468 -11.58 9.76 14.09
N SER A 469 -10.98 9.10 13.10
CA SER A 469 -9.76 9.56 12.43
C SER A 469 -10.04 10.75 11.51
N MET A 470 -11.13 10.71 10.74
CA MET A 470 -11.56 11.82 9.87
C MET A 470 -11.68 13.14 10.62
N LEU A 471 -12.29 13.13 11.80
CA LEU A 471 -12.54 14.32 12.61
C LEU A 471 -11.31 14.83 13.38
N SER A 472 -10.27 14.00 13.52
CA SER A 472 -9.13 14.28 14.41
C SER A 472 -7.86 14.79 13.71
N ALA A 473 -7.84 14.81 12.38
CA ALA A 473 -6.64 15.08 11.60
C ALA A 473 -6.83 16.25 10.63
N ALA A 474 -6.50 17.46 11.11
CA ALA A 474 -6.26 18.60 10.25
C ALA A 474 -4.96 18.40 9.46
N VAL A 475 -4.96 18.88 8.22
CA VAL A 475 -3.82 18.84 7.29
C VAL A 475 -3.64 20.26 6.77
N TYR A 476 -2.40 20.73 6.76
CA TYR A 476 -2.04 22.07 6.34
C TYR A 476 -1.07 22.00 5.16
N THR A 477 -1.00 23.05 4.36
CA THR A 477 0.15 23.27 3.47
C THR A 477 1.37 23.63 4.33
N SER A 478 2.53 23.06 4.02
CA SER A 478 3.77 23.41 4.72
C SER A 478 4.15 24.87 4.47
N ASN A 479 4.61 25.57 5.50
CA ASN A 479 5.08 26.94 5.37
C ASN A 479 6.47 27.06 4.71
N HIS A 480 7.14 25.94 4.41
CA HIS A 480 8.40 25.96 3.67
C HIS A 480 8.23 26.28 2.19
N LEU A 481 7.04 26.01 1.63
CA LEU A 481 6.75 26.05 0.21
C LEU A 481 5.55 26.94 -0.11
N ASP A 482 5.44 27.35 -1.38
CA ASP A 482 4.23 27.99 -1.88
C ASP A 482 3.45 26.96 -2.71
N MET A 483 2.16 26.83 -2.44
CA MET A 483 1.31 25.83 -3.08
C MET A 483 -0.06 26.39 -3.39
N ALA A 484 -0.53 26.15 -4.61
CA ALA A 484 -1.92 26.28 -4.96
C ALA A 484 -2.64 24.96 -4.63
N ASN A 485 -3.57 25.00 -3.67
CA ASN A 485 -4.48 23.88 -3.43
C ASN A 485 -5.67 24.02 -4.39
N GLU A 486 -5.69 23.19 -5.44
CA GLU A 486 -6.73 23.20 -6.46
C GLU A 486 -8.00 22.49 -5.97
N TRP A 487 -7.83 21.44 -5.16
CA TRP A 487 -8.93 20.70 -4.55
C TRP A 487 -8.49 19.94 -3.29
N GLY A 488 -9.34 19.93 -2.26
CA GLY A 488 -9.00 19.32 -0.96
C GLY A 488 -7.95 20.12 -0.16
N PRO A 489 -7.31 19.51 0.86
CA PRO A 489 -7.45 18.13 1.30
C PRO A 489 -8.80 17.79 1.90
N LEU A 490 -9.43 16.73 1.40
CA LEU A 490 -10.74 16.27 1.80
C LEU A 490 -10.65 15.07 2.77
N PRO A 491 -11.41 15.06 3.89
CA PRO A 491 -11.40 13.97 4.86
C PRO A 491 -12.16 12.72 4.42
N GLU A 492 -12.96 12.80 3.35
CA GLU A 492 -13.75 11.70 2.83
C GLU A 492 -12.86 10.53 2.36
N ASN A 493 -13.36 9.31 2.56
CA ASN A 493 -12.69 8.12 2.02
C ASN A 493 -12.82 8.13 0.49
N GLY A 494 -11.95 7.42 -0.21
CA GLY A 494 -11.97 7.43 -1.66
C GLY A 494 -10.83 6.68 -2.31
N PHE A 495 -10.73 6.89 -3.62
CA PHE A 495 -9.64 6.44 -4.47
C PHE A 495 -9.60 7.30 -5.75
N MET A 496 -8.55 7.10 -6.56
CA MET A 496 -8.35 7.84 -7.80
C MET A 496 -8.13 6.90 -8.99
N ILE A 497 -8.64 7.30 -10.15
CA ILE A 497 -8.25 6.75 -11.46
C ILE A 497 -7.40 7.81 -12.19
N ALA A 498 -6.28 7.40 -12.77
CA ALA A 498 -5.52 8.20 -13.71
C ALA A 498 -5.47 7.51 -15.08
N ASP A 499 -5.95 8.22 -16.10
CA ASP A 499 -5.86 7.84 -17.51
C ASP A 499 -4.70 8.61 -18.15
N PHE A 500 -3.65 7.89 -18.53
CA PHE A 500 -2.47 8.46 -19.18
C PHE A 500 -2.63 8.34 -20.69
N TYR A 501 -2.43 9.45 -21.40
CA TYR A 501 -2.39 9.53 -22.87
C TYR A 501 -1.05 10.10 -23.32
N GLN A 502 -0.72 10.05 -24.60
CA GLN A 502 0.55 10.58 -25.12
C GLN A 502 0.82 12.06 -24.77
N ASP A 503 -0.22 12.88 -24.59
CA ASP A 503 -0.10 14.34 -24.42
C ASP A 503 -0.62 14.87 -23.08
N ARG A 504 -1.32 14.04 -22.28
CA ARG A 504 -1.98 14.47 -21.05
C ARG A 504 -2.21 13.33 -20.07
N VAL A 505 -2.57 13.70 -18.84
CA VAL A 505 -3.07 12.78 -17.81
C VAL A 505 -4.41 13.29 -17.31
N GLU A 506 -5.44 12.44 -17.35
CA GLU A 506 -6.76 12.73 -16.79
C GLU A 506 -6.89 12.03 -15.43
N CYS A 507 -7.06 12.80 -14.35
CA CYS A 507 -7.20 12.28 -13.00
C CYS A 507 -8.64 12.46 -12.52
N THR A 508 -9.25 11.37 -12.07
CA THR A 508 -10.63 11.32 -11.57
C THR A 508 -10.65 10.78 -10.15
N PHE A 509 -11.17 11.57 -9.21
CA PHE A 509 -11.29 11.21 -7.80
C PHE A 509 -12.72 10.80 -7.47
N TYR A 510 -12.85 9.73 -6.69
CA TYR A 510 -14.12 9.24 -6.17
C TYR A 510 -14.07 9.33 -4.65
N THR A 511 -15.06 9.99 -4.05
CA THR A 511 -15.11 10.19 -2.60
C THR A 511 -16.41 9.65 -2.01
N TRP A 512 -16.34 9.12 -0.80
CA TRP A 512 -17.45 8.61 -0.02
C TRP A 512 -17.35 9.08 1.42
N ASP A 513 -18.43 9.69 1.91
CA ASP A 513 -18.53 10.20 3.25
C ASP A 513 -19.42 9.31 4.14
N SER A 514 -18.79 8.53 5.02
CA SER A 514 -19.46 7.69 6.00
C SER A 514 -20.45 8.41 6.94
N ARG A 515 -20.38 9.74 7.04
CA ARG A 515 -21.28 10.55 7.88
C ARG A 515 -22.62 10.83 7.20
N THR A 516 -22.65 10.82 5.87
CA THR A 516 -23.80 11.27 5.08
C THR A 516 -24.28 10.24 4.06
N GLN A 517 -23.46 9.25 3.74
CA GLN A 517 -23.75 8.21 2.75
C GLN A 517 -23.71 6.81 3.38
N SER A 518 -24.51 5.90 2.83
CA SER A 518 -24.52 4.49 3.19
C SER A 518 -23.46 3.72 2.40
N ILE A 519 -23.16 2.48 2.84
CA ILE A 519 -22.26 1.59 2.10
C ILE A 519 -22.82 1.22 0.71
N ASP A 520 -24.15 1.14 0.57
CA ASP A 520 -24.81 0.76 -0.69
C ASP A 520 -24.63 1.83 -1.78
N ASP A 521 -24.42 3.09 -1.37
CA ASP A 521 -24.18 4.21 -2.29
C ASP A 521 -22.82 4.10 -3.00
N ILE A 522 -21.87 3.31 -2.46
CA ILE A 522 -20.50 3.22 -2.98
C ILE A 522 -20.46 2.70 -4.42
N ALA A 523 -21.33 1.74 -4.76
CA ALA A 523 -21.38 1.17 -6.10
C ALA A 523 -21.75 2.22 -7.16
N ALA A 524 -22.53 3.22 -6.76
CA ALA A 524 -23.05 4.29 -7.62
C ALA A 524 -22.24 5.60 -7.51
N LEU A 525 -21.06 5.60 -6.89
CA LEU A 525 -20.25 6.82 -6.80
C LEU A 525 -19.96 7.41 -8.17
N ASP A 526 -20.30 8.67 -8.32
CA ASP A 526 -19.88 9.54 -9.42
C ASP A 526 -18.53 10.19 -9.09
N PRO A 527 -17.78 10.65 -10.11
CA PRO A 527 -16.61 11.50 -9.91
C PRO A 527 -16.91 12.70 -9.01
N ALA A 528 -16.12 12.84 -7.95
CA ALA A 528 -16.17 14.00 -7.06
C ALA A 528 -15.34 15.18 -7.59
N TYR A 529 -14.25 14.86 -8.29
CA TYR A 529 -13.36 15.83 -8.91
C TYR A 529 -12.64 15.22 -10.11
N VAL A 530 -12.50 16.00 -11.19
CA VAL A 530 -11.80 15.61 -12.41
C VAL A 530 -10.85 16.74 -12.78
N THR A 531 -9.62 16.39 -13.12
CA THR A 531 -8.63 17.35 -13.62
C THR A 531 -7.86 16.74 -14.79
N THR A 532 -7.47 17.59 -15.73
CA THR A 532 -6.58 17.24 -16.84
C THR A 532 -5.25 17.94 -16.63
N LEU A 533 -4.17 17.19 -16.71
CA LEU A 533 -2.79 17.67 -16.58
C LEU A 533 -2.13 17.56 -17.96
N GLU A 534 -1.53 18.64 -18.40
CA GLU A 534 -0.79 18.73 -19.66
C GLU A 534 0.62 19.25 -19.38
N PRO A 535 1.65 18.85 -20.15
CA PRO A 535 2.97 19.45 -20.07
C PRO A 535 2.87 20.96 -20.28
N VAL A 536 3.69 21.74 -19.57
CA VAL A 536 3.77 23.19 -19.84
C VAL A 536 4.41 23.41 -21.21
N ALA A 537 3.83 24.32 -21.99
CA ALA A 537 4.22 24.62 -23.37
C ALA A 537 5.53 25.40 -23.51
#